data_AF-R7Z4N3-F1
#
_entry.id   AF-R7Z4N3-F1
#
_cell.length_a   1.000
_cell.length_b   1.000
_cell.length_c   1.000
_cell.angle_alpha   90.00
_cell.angle_beta   90.00
_cell.angle_gamma   90.00
#
_symmetry.space_group_name_H-M   'P 1'
#
loop_
_entity.id
_entity.type
_entity.pdbx_description
1 polymer ?
#
loop_
_entity_poly.entity_id
_entity_poly.type
_entity_poly.pdbx_seq_one_letter_code
_entity_poly.pdbx_strand_id
1 'polypeptide(L)'
;MPEITNGTTYNSSHANGTSKRSIPSRLYHTHSPPALSDFKALCSRSVTQSDYPLSIAVESNIPIYDLSRYSPSDAQTTTRLQDEWYHILHSGPGVFVVRSLSPDTSLLSTVNSVYASIIASEKTSTKGDHFASSGKNDRIWNSFGKHGLFDPSSFLQYYSNPWLPLLFSAWLGPAYRVTAQVNIVKPGGAPQVSHRDFHLGFQTTEDCARFPKAMQHASQLLTLQGAVAHSDMPLESGPTRFLPFSQTFEEGYMAYRLPEFNDYFLKYWVSLPLRMGDGVFFSPGLMHAAGENRTQDVERSANLLQISSAFGKTMETVDSAPLVEKCWAGLREMYRDGKSEEVEAFVAAVAEGYPFPTNLDRRPPAPGGMAPESEQDILRRGLKEDWSTEDVMVALAKIREDSKV
;
A
#
# COMPACT_ATOMS: atom_id res chain seq x y z
N MET A 1 51.46 23.56 -24.95
CA MET A 1 52.27 22.57 -25.67
C MET A 1 51.44 21.30 -25.80
N PRO A 2 50.76 21.11 -26.94
CA PRO A 2 49.82 20.01 -27.15
C PRO A 2 50.49 18.84 -27.89
N GLU A 3 49.98 17.63 -27.71
CA GLU A 3 49.93 16.60 -28.74
C GLU A 3 48.91 15.53 -28.34
N ILE A 4 47.70 15.62 -28.89
CA ILE A 4 46.82 14.46 -29.04
C ILE A 4 46.31 14.48 -30.48
N THR A 5 46.56 13.36 -31.14
CA THR A 5 46.44 13.08 -32.57
C THR A 5 45.00 13.00 -33.07
N ASN A 6 44.82 13.58 -34.26
CA ASN A 6 43.67 13.51 -35.14
C ASN A 6 43.30 12.07 -35.56
N GLY A 7 42.01 11.86 -35.85
CA GLY A 7 41.61 10.87 -36.86
C GLY A 7 40.18 10.35 -36.73
N THR A 8 39.17 11.13 -37.12
CA THR A 8 38.04 10.55 -37.85
C THR A 8 37.39 11.59 -38.74
N THR A 9 37.18 11.14 -39.97
CA THR A 9 36.84 11.88 -41.18
C THR A 9 35.46 12.53 -41.14
N TYR A 10 35.41 13.85 -41.36
CA TYR A 10 34.20 14.56 -41.74
C TYR A 10 33.87 14.25 -43.21
N ASN A 11 32.85 13.42 -43.43
CA ASN A 11 32.15 13.39 -44.71
C ASN A 11 31.00 14.39 -44.65
N SER A 12 31.22 15.54 -45.28
CA SER A 12 30.21 16.56 -45.53
C SER A 12 29.26 16.08 -46.64
N SER A 13 28.11 15.54 -46.25
CA SER A 13 26.93 15.55 -47.12
C SER A 13 25.91 16.51 -46.51
N HIS A 14 25.80 17.69 -47.11
CA HIS A 14 24.72 18.63 -46.85
C HIS A 14 23.37 17.97 -47.17
N ALA A 15 22.68 17.53 -46.12
CA ALA A 15 21.24 17.35 -46.12
C ALA A 15 20.65 18.39 -45.17
N ASN A 16 20.32 19.56 -45.72
CA ASN A 16 19.45 20.54 -45.08
C ASN A 16 18.06 19.91 -44.94
N GLY A 17 17.83 19.25 -43.83
CA GLY A 17 16.54 18.74 -43.42
C GLY A 17 16.43 18.88 -41.92
N THR A 18 16.06 20.08 -41.44
CA THR A 18 15.53 20.25 -40.09
C THR A 18 14.19 19.50 -40.02
N SER A 19 14.26 18.17 -39.88
CA SER A 19 13.14 17.37 -39.43
C SER A 19 12.71 17.94 -38.09
N LYS A 20 11.66 18.76 -38.09
CA LYS A 20 11.03 19.26 -36.86
C LYS A 20 10.63 18.02 -36.09
N ARG A 21 11.33 17.73 -34.99
CA ARG A 21 10.94 16.65 -34.07
C ARG A 21 9.47 16.88 -33.73
N SER A 22 8.62 15.94 -34.15
CA SER A 22 7.21 15.98 -33.81
C SER A 22 7.06 15.89 -32.30
N ILE A 23 6.18 16.72 -31.73
CA ILE A 23 5.84 16.64 -30.32
C ILE A 23 5.26 15.24 -30.05
N PRO A 24 5.81 14.45 -29.10
CA PRO A 24 5.33 13.11 -28.85
C PRO A 24 3.91 13.11 -28.25
N SER A 25 3.15 12.05 -28.49
CA SER A 25 1.82 11.92 -27.92
C SER A 25 1.89 11.77 -26.40
N ARG A 26 1.02 12.50 -25.70
CA ARG A 26 0.83 12.37 -24.25
C ARG A 26 0.07 11.10 -23.84
N LEU A 27 -0.46 10.30 -24.78
CA LEU A 27 -1.27 9.11 -24.54
C LEU A 27 -0.57 7.84 -25.05
N TYR A 28 -0.91 6.70 -24.46
CA TYR A 28 -0.70 5.40 -25.10
C TYR A 28 -1.88 5.08 -26.03
N HIS A 29 -1.64 4.29 -27.08
CA HIS A 29 -2.65 3.95 -28.08
C HIS A 29 -2.85 2.44 -28.14
N THR A 30 -4.09 1.98 -28.16
CA THR A 30 -4.42 0.55 -28.18
C THR A 30 -3.95 -0.16 -29.45
N HIS A 31 -3.83 0.56 -30.57
CA HIS A 31 -3.32 0.03 -31.84
C HIS A 31 -1.77 -0.02 -31.92
N SER A 32 -1.08 0.46 -30.88
CA SER A 32 0.38 0.45 -30.81
C SER A 32 0.78 -0.19 -29.48
N PRO A 33 0.68 -1.53 -29.39
CA PRO A 33 0.87 -2.23 -28.13
C PRO A 33 2.31 -2.12 -27.61
N PRO A 34 2.51 -2.17 -26.28
CA PRO A 34 3.83 -2.15 -25.66
C PRO A 34 4.75 -3.28 -26.15
N ALA A 35 6.03 -2.98 -26.28
CA ALA A 35 7.02 -3.97 -26.70
C ALA A 35 7.38 -4.94 -25.55
N LEU A 36 7.08 -6.23 -25.73
CA LEU A 36 7.43 -7.26 -24.74
C LEU A 36 8.94 -7.38 -24.50
N SER A 37 9.79 -7.05 -25.49
CA SER A 37 11.26 -7.05 -25.33
C SER A 37 11.73 -6.10 -24.23
N ASP A 38 11.12 -4.92 -24.16
CA ASP A 38 11.52 -3.87 -23.22
C ASP A 38 11.10 -4.26 -21.80
N PHE A 39 9.91 -4.84 -21.68
CA PHE A 39 9.41 -5.42 -20.43
C PHE A 39 10.30 -6.56 -19.92
N LYS A 40 10.72 -7.46 -20.82
CA LYS A 40 11.65 -8.55 -20.50
C LYS A 40 12.99 -8.04 -19.97
N ALA A 41 13.54 -7.00 -20.60
CA ALA A 41 14.80 -6.41 -20.18
C ALA A 41 14.73 -5.80 -18.76
N LEU A 42 13.57 -5.25 -18.38
CA LEU A 42 13.34 -4.77 -17.02
C LEU A 42 13.22 -5.92 -16.03
N CYS A 43 12.40 -6.93 -16.34
CA CYS A 43 12.12 -8.05 -15.44
C CYS A 43 13.28 -9.04 -15.30
N SER A 44 14.31 -8.97 -16.16
CA SER A 44 15.51 -9.82 -16.06
C SER A 44 16.59 -9.25 -15.14
N ARG A 45 16.38 -8.05 -14.58
CA ARG A 45 17.26 -7.45 -13.58
C ARG A 45 17.31 -8.33 -12.32
N SER A 46 18.38 -8.17 -11.55
CA SER A 46 18.53 -8.83 -10.26
C SER A 46 19.06 -7.88 -9.21
N VAL A 47 18.78 -8.20 -7.95
CA VAL A 47 19.33 -7.53 -6.77
C VAL A 47 19.87 -8.58 -5.80
N THR A 48 20.79 -8.12 -4.97
CA THR A 48 21.53 -8.91 -3.99
C THR A 48 21.43 -8.25 -2.62
N GLN A 49 21.84 -8.96 -1.57
CA GLN A 49 21.86 -8.38 -0.22
C GLN A 49 22.80 -7.16 -0.12
N SER A 50 23.86 -7.07 -0.94
CA SER A 50 24.74 -5.89 -0.93
C SER A 50 24.06 -4.63 -1.43
N ASP A 51 22.98 -4.76 -2.22
CA ASP A 51 22.18 -3.61 -2.67
C ASP A 51 21.25 -3.10 -1.55
N TYR A 52 20.91 -3.96 -0.59
CA TYR A 52 20.00 -3.71 0.53
C TYR A 52 20.59 -4.23 1.84
N PRO A 53 21.65 -3.59 2.37
CA PRO A 53 22.44 -4.11 3.50
C PRO A 53 21.65 -4.23 4.80
N LEU A 54 20.51 -3.55 4.97
CA LEU A 54 19.64 -3.72 6.14
C LEU A 54 18.71 -4.94 6.01
N SER A 55 18.63 -5.56 4.83
CA SER A 55 17.93 -6.84 4.65
C SER A 55 18.77 -7.99 5.23
N ILE A 56 18.07 -9.00 5.77
CA ILE A 56 18.71 -10.23 6.26
C ILE A 56 19.02 -11.20 5.13
N ALA A 57 18.33 -11.08 4.00
CA ALA A 57 18.48 -11.89 2.80
C ALA A 57 17.76 -11.21 1.62
N VAL A 58 18.15 -11.62 0.41
CA VAL A 58 17.38 -11.38 -0.81
C VAL A 58 17.10 -12.73 -1.44
N GLU A 59 15.82 -13.10 -1.54
CA GLU A 59 15.39 -14.37 -2.13
C GLU A 59 14.51 -14.07 -3.35
N SER A 60 14.86 -14.63 -4.51
CA SER A 60 14.11 -14.41 -5.75
C SER A 60 13.87 -12.92 -6.09
N ASN A 61 14.89 -12.07 -5.89
CA ASN A 61 14.82 -10.61 -6.00
C ASN A 61 13.89 -9.90 -4.99
N ILE A 62 13.48 -10.57 -3.92
CA ILE A 62 12.68 -9.96 -2.85
C ILE A 62 13.57 -9.78 -1.62
N PRO A 63 13.92 -8.54 -1.25
CA PRO A 63 14.58 -8.24 0.01
C PRO A 63 13.69 -8.60 1.20
N ILE A 64 14.30 -9.22 2.20
CA ILE A 64 13.64 -9.67 3.43
C ILE A 64 14.25 -8.92 4.60
N TYR A 65 13.44 -8.17 5.33
CA TYR A 65 13.81 -7.48 6.55
C TYR A 65 13.30 -8.26 7.76
N ASP A 66 14.01 -8.21 8.88
CA ASP A 66 13.59 -8.79 10.16
C ASP A 66 13.54 -7.67 11.18
N LEU A 67 12.32 -7.21 11.49
CA LEU A 67 12.14 -6.03 12.35
C LEU A 67 12.52 -6.28 13.81
N SER A 68 12.64 -7.55 14.23
CA SER A 68 13.14 -7.87 15.58
C SER A 68 14.58 -7.41 15.82
N ARG A 69 15.33 -7.08 14.75
CA ARG A 69 16.71 -6.57 14.80
C ARG A 69 16.80 -5.06 14.96
N TYR A 70 15.68 -4.36 14.90
CA TYR A 70 15.62 -2.91 14.84
C TYR A 70 14.66 -2.37 15.90
N SER A 71 14.82 -1.08 16.23
CA SER A 71 13.90 -0.38 17.12
C SER A 71 13.16 0.69 16.32
N PRO A 72 11.83 0.81 16.44
CA PRO A 72 11.07 1.88 15.78
C PRO A 72 11.44 3.27 16.33
N SER A 73 12.02 3.35 17.53
CA SER A 73 12.48 4.61 18.15
C SER A 73 13.88 5.05 17.71
N ASP A 74 14.64 4.20 17.00
CA ASP A 74 15.96 4.58 16.46
C ASP A 74 15.81 5.31 15.12
N ALA A 75 15.70 6.63 15.19
CA ALA A 75 15.48 7.51 14.03
C ALA A 75 16.53 7.35 12.93
N GLN A 76 17.80 7.08 13.27
CA GLN A 76 18.85 6.94 12.25
C GLN A 76 18.66 5.64 11.46
N THR A 77 18.38 4.54 12.16
CA THR A 77 18.14 3.25 11.52
C THR A 77 16.83 3.23 10.74
N THR A 78 15.76 3.79 11.31
CA THR A 78 14.45 3.83 10.63
C THR A 78 14.51 4.68 9.37
N THR A 79 15.21 5.82 9.37
CA THR A 79 15.42 6.62 8.14
C THR A 79 16.10 5.80 7.05
N ARG A 80 17.15 5.05 7.38
CA ARG A 80 17.85 4.20 6.39
C ARG A 80 17.00 3.03 5.89
N LEU A 81 16.16 2.45 6.76
CA LEU A 81 15.17 1.44 6.34
C LEU A 81 14.17 2.05 5.34
N GLN A 82 13.67 3.25 5.61
CA GLN A 82 12.76 3.96 4.71
C GLN A 82 13.42 4.28 3.36
N ASP A 83 14.70 4.66 3.34
CA ASP A 83 15.46 4.87 2.10
C ASP A 83 15.53 3.59 1.24
N GLU A 84 15.84 2.44 1.86
CA GLU A 84 15.88 1.16 1.15
C GLU A 84 14.48 0.75 0.67
N TRP A 85 13.45 0.86 1.50
CA TRP A 85 12.07 0.53 1.13
C TRP A 85 11.55 1.42 0.00
N TYR A 86 11.81 2.72 0.07
CA TYR A 86 11.47 3.67 -1.00
C TYR A 86 12.17 3.30 -2.30
N HIS A 87 13.49 3.02 -2.24
CA HIS A 87 14.24 2.59 -3.43
C HIS A 87 13.67 1.29 -4.02
N ILE A 88 13.34 0.30 -3.19
CA ILE A 88 12.74 -0.96 -3.61
C ILE A 88 11.44 -0.72 -4.38
N LEU A 89 10.52 0.08 -3.82
CA LEU A 89 9.21 0.35 -4.39
C LEU A 89 9.30 1.18 -5.69
N HIS A 90 10.18 2.18 -5.72
CA HIS A 90 10.32 3.11 -6.84
C HIS A 90 11.12 2.53 -8.01
N SER A 91 12.38 2.18 -7.77
CA SER A 91 13.39 1.89 -8.81
C SER A 91 13.91 0.45 -8.77
N GLY A 92 13.70 -0.23 -7.65
CA GLY A 92 14.16 -1.59 -7.36
C GLY A 92 13.19 -2.68 -7.79
N PRO A 93 13.16 -3.83 -7.09
CA PRO A 93 12.35 -4.97 -7.47
C PRO A 93 10.84 -4.78 -7.26
N GLY A 94 10.42 -3.72 -6.57
CA GLY A 94 9.02 -3.35 -6.41
C GLY A 94 8.28 -4.07 -5.30
N VAL A 95 8.94 -4.98 -4.56
CA VAL A 95 8.37 -5.74 -3.44
C VAL A 95 9.43 -6.05 -2.41
N PHE A 96 9.04 -6.05 -1.13
CA PHE A 96 9.86 -6.54 -0.02
C PHE A 96 9.00 -7.24 1.04
N VAL A 97 9.64 -8.13 1.79
CA VAL A 97 9.03 -8.84 2.92
C VAL A 97 9.60 -8.32 4.22
N VAL A 98 8.75 -8.26 5.23
CA VAL A 98 9.05 -7.77 6.57
C VAL A 98 8.66 -8.84 7.57
N ARG A 99 9.63 -9.55 8.13
CA ARG A 99 9.40 -10.54 9.18
C ARG A 99 9.16 -9.87 10.51
N SER A 100 8.34 -10.52 11.33
CA SER A 100 8.01 -10.06 12.68
C SER A 100 7.42 -8.65 12.70
N LEU A 101 6.59 -8.31 11.70
CA LEU A 101 5.84 -7.06 11.68
C LEU A 101 4.82 -7.01 12.82
N SER A 102 4.08 -8.11 13.03
CA SER A 102 3.15 -8.31 14.13
C SER A 102 3.53 -9.58 14.90
N PRO A 103 4.53 -9.51 15.81
CA PRO A 103 5.07 -10.69 16.49
C PRO A 103 4.10 -11.31 17.51
N ASP A 104 3.11 -10.55 17.98
CA ASP A 104 2.08 -11.05 18.91
C ASP A 104 1.02 -11.88 18.17
N THR A 105 1.27 -13.18 18.10
CA THR A 105 0.34 -14.16 17.51
C THR A 105 -0.98 -14.31 18.29
N SER A 106 -1.01 -13.90 19.56
CA SER A 106 -2.24 -13.95 20.37
C SER A 106 -3.20 -12.82 19.99
N LEU A 107 -2.67 -11.61 19.72
CA LEU A 107 -3.44 -10.51 19.13
C LEU A 107 -3.97 -10.91 17.75
N LEU A 108 -3.14 -11.49 16.88
CA LEU A 108 -3.58 -11.94 15.56
C LEU A 108 -4.69 -13.02 15.64
N SER A 109 -4.60 -13.94 16.59
CA SER A 109 -5.65 -14.94 16.84
C SER A 109 -6.97 -14.31 17.32
N THR A 110 -6.88 -13.27 18.14
CA THR A 110 -8.04 -12.48 18.57
C THR A 110 -8.68 -11.77 17.38
N VAL A 111 -7.88 -11.08 16.57
CA VAL A 111 -8.34 -10.38 15.36
C VAL A 111 -8.93 -11.37 14.34
N ASN A 112 -8.35 -12.56 14.18
CA ASN A 112 -8.91 -13.62 13.35
C ASN A 112 -10.31 -14.06 13.83
N SER A 113 -10.52 -14.15 15.14
CA SER A 113 -11.82 -14.49 15.72
C SER A 113 -12.86 -13.38 15.48
N VAL A 114 -12.43 -12.12 15.53
CA VAL A 114 -13.25 -10.95 15.14
C VAL A 114 -13.64 -11.04 13.66
N TYR A 115 -12.69 -11.28 12.76
CA TYR A 115 -12.96 -11.46 11.33
C TYR A 115 -13.90 -12.63 11.05
N ALA A 116 -13.72 -13.77 11.72
CA ALA A 116 -14.61 -14.91 11.60
C ALA A 116 -16.05 -14.55 12.03
N SER A 117 -16.20 -13.77 13.11
CA SER A 117 -17.49 -13.30 13.61
C SER A 117 -18.17 -12.32 12.64
N ILE A 118 -17.40 -11.39 12.06
CA ILE A 118 -17.88 -10.47 11.02
C ILE A 118 -18.37 -11.27 9.81
N ILE A 119 -17.57 -12.21 9.29
CA ILE A 119 -17.93 -13.08 8.16
C ILE A 119 -19.21 -13.87 8.45
N ALA A 120 -19.33 -14.44 9.65
CA ALA A 120 -20.51 -15.20 10.05
C ALA A 120 -21.76 -14.31 10.08
N SER A 121 -21.66 -13.09 10.61
CA SER A 121 -22.77 -12.14 10.64
C SER A 121 -23.23 -11.72 9.23
N GLU A 122 -22.29 -11.48 8.33
CA GLU A 122 -22.61 -10.98 6.98
C GLU A 122 -23.15 -12.07 6.05
N LYS A 123 -22.79 -13.34 6.26
CA LYS A 123 -23.38 -14.47 5.53
C LYS A 123 -24.89 -14.60 5.75
N THR A 124 -25.41 -14.07 6.85
CA THR A 124 -26.85 -14.08 7.16
C THR A 124 -27.61 -12.86 6.62
N SER A 125 -26.88 -11.87 6.09
CA SER A 125 -27.41 -10.62 5.54
C SER A 125 -27.52 -10.70 4.01
N THR A 126 -28.57 -10.12 3.42
CA THR A 126 -28.72 -9.97 1.95
C THR A 126 -27.94 -8.78 1.37
N LYS A 127 -27.25 -8.01 2.22
CA LYS A 127 -26.37 -6.89 1.86
C LYS A 127 -24.99 -7.14 2.46
N GLY A 128 -23.94 -7.20 1.64
CA GLY A 128 -22.59 -7.42 2.16
C GLY A 128 -21.63 -8.04 1.15
N ASP A 129 -20.48 -8.41 1.68
CA ASP A 129 -19.25 -8.74 0.95
C ASP A 129 -19.39 -9.88 -0.06
N HIS A 130 -18.51 -9.87 -1.08
CA HIS A 130 -18.48 -10.92 -2.09
C HIS A 130 -17.95 -12.25 -1.51
N PHE A 131 -18.87 -13.09 -1.06
CA PHE A 131 -18.62 -14.51 -0.87
C PHE A 131 -18.69 -15.19 -2.24
N ALA A 132 -17.59 -15.80 -2.70
CA ALA A 132 -17.58 -16.46 -4.00
C ALA A 132 -18.69 -17.52 -4.06
N SER A 133 -19.37 -17.63 -5.20
CA SER A 133 -20.47 -18.59 -5.43
C SER A 133 -20.08 -20.06 -5.23
N SER A 134 -18.79 -20.38 -5.15
CA SER A 134 -18.23 -21.69 -4.85
C SER A 134 -17.80 -21.89 -3.38
N GLY A 135 -17.95 -20.89 -2.50
CA GLY A 135 -17.57 -20.95 -1.09
C GLY A 135 -16.05 -20.99 -0.81
N LYS A 136 -15.22 -20.88 -1.86
CA LYS A 136 -13.76 -21.06 -1.79
C LYS A 136 -12.97 -19.81 -1.37
N ASN A 137 -13.64 -18.66 -1.29
CA ASN A 137 -13.05 -17.41 -0.84
C ASN A 137 -14.04 -16.68 0.08
N ASP A 138 -13.59 -16.30 1.26
CA ASP A 138 -14.29 -15.34 2.13
C ASP A 138 -13.53 -14.00 2.06
N ARG A 139 -14.26 -12.88 2.02
CA ARG A 139 -13.71 -11.53 1.97
C ARG A 139 -14.41 -10.63 2.96
N ILE A 140 -13.65 -9.73 3.58
CA ILE A 140 -14.19 -8.60 4.35
C ILE A 140 -13.82 -7.30 3.65
N TRP A 141 -14.79 -6.60 3.06
CA TRP A 141 -14.61 -5.22 2.58
C TRP A 141 -14.63 -4.26 3.76
N ASN A 142 -13.88 -3.17 3.69
CA ASN A 142 -13.69 -2.22 4.80
C ASN A 142 -13.43 -2.92 6.15
N SER A 143 -12.55 -3.92 6.15
CA SER A 143 -12.17 -4.63 7.37
C SER A 143 -11.57 -3.69 8.42
N PHE A 144 -10.96 -2.57 8.01
CA PHE A 144 -10.49 -1.51 8.90
C PHE A 144 -11.62 -0.96 9.78
N GLY A 145 -12.68 -0.42 9.15
CA GLY A 145 -13.82 0.13 9.89
C GLY A 145 -14.62 -0.95 10.62
N LYS A 146 -14.85 -2.10 9.99
CA LYS A 146 -15.61 -3.20 10.60
C LYS A 146 -14.90 -3.77 11.84
N HIS A 147 -13.57 -3.90 11.82
CA HIS A 147 -12.78 -4.32 12.97
C HIS A 147 -12.92 -3.33 14.12
N GLY A 148 -12.67 -2.04 13.88
CA GLY A 148 -12.72 -1.03 14.94
C GLY A 148 -14.10 -0.81 15.55
N LEU A 149 -15.18 -1.08 14.81
CA LEU A 149 -16.55 -1.05 15.36
C LEU A 149 -16.91 -2.33 16.13
N PHE A 150 -16.42 -3.49 15.68
CA PHE A 150 -16.76 -4.77 16.28
C PHE A 150 -15.97 -5.03 17.57
N ASP A 151 -14.66 -4.79 17.55
CA ASP A 151 -13.78 -4.94 18.72
C ASP A 151 -12.75 -3.79 18.78
N PRO A 152 -13.12 -2.65 19.38
CA PRO A 152 -12.26 -1.47 19.47
C PRO A 152 -10.93 -1.74 20.19
N SER A 153 -10.89 -2.69 21.13
CA SER A 153 -9.69 -2.97 21.93
C SER A 153 -8.61 -3.64 21.10
N SER A 154 -8.92 -4.72 20.38
CA SER A 154 -7.95 -5.36 19.49
C SER A 154 -7.63 -4.49 18.27
N PHE A 155 -8.58 -3.68 17.79
CA PHE A 155 -8.32 -2.71 16.72
C PHE A 155 -7.31 -1.64 17.13
N LEU A 156 -7.49 -1.06 18.31
CA LEU A 156 -6.53 -0.11 18.88
C LEU A 156 -5.14 -0.74 18.98
N GLN A 157 -5.03 -1.93 19.57
CA GLN A 157 -3.74 -2.62 19.69
C GLN A 157 -3.11 -2.94 18.33
N TYR A 158 -3.90 -3.41 17.36
CA TYR A 158 -3.42 -3.82 16.04
C TYR A 158 -2.88 -2.64 15.23
N TYR A 159 -3.59 -1.51 15.20
CA TYR A 159 -3.17 -0.31 14.46
C TYR A 159 -2.26 0.64 15.23
N SER A 160 -2.00 0.36 16.52
CA SER A 160 -0.93 0.99 17.30
C SER A 160 0.46 0.39 17.01
N ASN A 161 0.61 -0.42 15.97
CA ASN A 161 1.91 -0.98 15.57
C ASN A 161 2.86 0.12 15.05
N PRO A 162 3.98 0.40 15.75
CA PRO A 162 4.85 1.54 15.45
C PRO A 162 5.62 1.41 14.12
N TRP A 163 5.66 0.21 13.53
CA TRP A 163 6.28 0.01 12.22
C TRP A 163 5.40 0.44 11.05
N LEU A 164 4.06 0.43 11.21
CA LEU A 164 3.14 0.75 10.12
C LEU A 164 3.33 2.19 9.59
N PRO A 165 3.41 3.24 10.44
CA PRO A 165 3.66 4.59 9.96
C PRO A 165 4.99 4.73 9.21
N LEU A 166 6.04 4.03 9.64
CA LEU A 166 7.35 4.05 8.98
C LEU A 166 7.28 3.44 7.58
N LEU A 167 6.64 2.28 7.45
CA LEU A 167 6.42 1.59 6.17
C LEU A 167 5.60 2.45 5.21
N PHE A 168 4.51 3.06 5.70
CA PHE A 168 3.61 3.85 4.86
C PHE A 168 4.24 5.16 4.43
N SER A 169 4.88 5.88 5.36
CA SER A 169 5.49 7.19 5.09
C SER A 169 6.77 7.10 4.26
N ALA A 170 7.45 5.95 4.23
CA ALA A 170 8.57 5.70 3.31
C ALA A 170 8.15 5.93 1.86
N TRP A 171 6.90 5.60 1.50
CA TRP A 171 6.37 5.75 0.14
C TRP A 171 5.46 6.95 -0.03
N LEU A 172 4.50 7.14 0.88
CA LEU A 172 3.38 8.07 0.70
C LEU A 172 3.57 9.43 1.37
N GLY A 173 4.61 9.55 2.22
CA GLY A 173 4.73 10.65 3.16
C GLY A 173 3.71 10.57 4.31
N PRO A 174 3.57 11.66 5.10
CA PRO A 174 2.63 11.72 6.22
C PRO A 174 1.17 11.84 5.73
N ALA A 175 0.23 11.86 6.68
CA ALA A 175 -1.20 12.10 6.42
C ALA A 175 -1.85 11.09 5.44
N TYR A 176 -1.28 9.90 5.33
CA TYR A 176 -1.85 8.80 4.56
C TYR A 176 -3.20 8.36 5.13
N ARG A 177 -3.96 7.60 4.33
CA ARG A 177 -5.24 7.00 4.72
C ARG A 177 -5.20 5.50 4.58
N VAL A 178 -5.53 4.80 5.66
CA VAL A 178 -5.55 3.35 5.71
C VAL A 178 -6.94 2.87 5.31
N THR A 179 -7.00 2.03 4.29
CA THR A 179 -8.13 1.13 4.06
C THR A 179 -7.61 -0.29 4.11
N ALA A 180 -8.46 -1.24 4.49
CA ALA A 180 -8.03 -2.63 4.61
C ALA A 180 -9.13 -3.60 4.26
N GLN A 181 -8.75 -4.76 3.72
CA GLN A 181 -9.67 -5.82 3.37
C GLN A 181 -9.09 -7.18 3.71
N VAL A 182 -9.88 -8.03 4.34
CA VAL A 182 -9.43 -9.40 4.66
C VAL A 182 -9.76 -10.30 3.49
N ASN A 183 -8.79 -11.09 3.05
CA ASN A 183 -8.99 -12.14 2.05
C ASN A 183 -8.59 -13.49 2.64
N ILE A 184 -9.53 -14.44 2.65
CA ILE A 184 -9.33 -15.82 3.08
C ILE A 184 -9.53 -16.73 1.87
N VAL A 185 -8.45 -17.38 1.42
CA VAL A 185 -8.48 -18.33 0.30
C VAL A 185 -8.43 -19.75 0.84
N LYS A 186 -9.50 -20.50 0.62
CA LYS A 186 -9.65 -21.87 1.13
C LYS A 186 -8.95 -22.89 0.22
N PRO A 187 -8.70 -24.12 0.74
CA PRO A 187 -8.25 -25.24 -0.07
C PRO A 187 -8.97 -25.37 -1.42
N GLY A 188 -8.19 -25.50 -2.50
CA GLY A 188 -8.70 -25.58 -3.87
C GLY A 188 -9.16 -24.24 -4.48
N GLY A 189 -8.83 -23.11 -3.86
CA GLY A 189 -9.03 -21.76 -4.40
C GLY A 189 -8.18 -21.51 -5.65
N ALA A 190 -8.82 -21.04 -6.71
CA ALA A 190 -8.17 -20.79 -8.00
C ALA A 190 -7.20 -19.58 -7.94
N PRO A 191 -6.13 -19.57 -8.76
CA PRO A 191 -5.25 -18.41 -8.86
C PRO A 191 -5.96 -17.24 -9.53
N GLN A 192 -5.49 -16.03 -9.25
CA GLN A 192 -5.91 -14.84 -9.97
C GLN A 192 -5.10 -14.66 -11.27
N VAL A 193 -5.63 -13.82 -12.15
CA VAL A 193 -4.89 -13.30 -13.32
C VAL A 193 -3.98 -12.17 -12.87
N SER A 194 -2.81 -12.04 -13.52
CA SER A 194 -1.89 -10.94 -13.22
C SER A 194 -2.54 -9.59 -13.44
N HIS A 195 -2.34 -8.67 -12.51
CA HIS A 195 -2.87 -7.32 -12.61
C HIS A 195 -1.91 -6.32 -11.97
N ARG A 196 -2.21 -5.04 -12.24
CA ARG A 196 -1.73 -3.90 -11.45
C ARG A 196 -2.90 -3.37 -10.62
N ASP A 197 -2.59 -2.79 -9.48
CA ASP A 197 -3.60 -2.37 -8.53
C ASP A 197 -4.24 -1.02 -8.87
N PHE A 198 -5.14 -0.61 -7.99
CA PHE A 198 -5.79 0.70 -7.97
C PHE A 198 -4.75 1.85 -8.02
N HIS A 199 -4.97 2.94 -8.78
CA HIS A 199 -6.25 3.41 -9.34
C HIS A 199 -6.65 2.80 -10.68
N LEU A 200 -5.70 2.67 -11.60
CA LEU A 200 -6.02 2.31 -13.00
C LEU A 200 -6.22 0.81 -13.22
N GLY A 201 -5.86 -0.04 -12.26
CA GLY A 201 -6.12 -1.48 -12.29
C GLY A 201 -7.59 -1.85 -12.55
N PHE A 202 -8.52 -1.01 -12.10
CA PHE A 202 -9.97 -1.21 -12.22
C PHE A 202 -10.58 -0.71 -13.53
N GLN A 203 -9.81 -0.02 -14.38
CA GLN A 203 -10.31 0.63 -15.60
C GLN A 203 -10.17 -0.29 -16.81
N THR A 204 -11.03 -0.18 -17.81
CA THR A 204 -10.83 -0.91 -19.09
C THR A 204 -9.56 -0.43 -19.80
N THR A 205 -9.06 -1.20 -20.78
CA THR A 205 -7.91 -0.80 -21.60
C THR A 205 -8.17 0.55 -22.28
N GLU A 206 -9.38 0.74 -22.81
CA GLU A 206 -9.82 1.94 -23.50
C GLU A 206 -9.90 3.15 -22.56
N ASP A 207 -10.39 2.95 -21.33
CA ASP A 207 -10.43 4.01 -20.32
C ASP A 207 -9.02 4.41 -19.87
N CYS A 208 -8.14 3.43 -19.61
CA CYS A 208 -6.72 3.66 -19.29
C CYS A 208 -6.03 4.51 -20.37
N ALA A 209 -6.26 4.20 -21.66
CA ALA A 209 -5.64 4.90 -22.79
C ALA A 209 -5.99 6.41 -22.85
N ARG A 210 -7.05 6.86 -22.18
CA ARG A 210 -7.42 8.29 -22.11
C ARG A 210 -6.59 9.09 -21.11
N PHE A 211 -5.96 8.43 -20.14
CA PHE A 211 -5.11 9.09 -19.16
C PHE A 211 -3.74 9.43 -19.77
N PRO A 212 -3.22 10.66 -19.56
CA PRO A 212 -1.85 10.98 -19.92
C PRO A 212 -0.84 9.99 -19.35
N LYS A 213 0.24 9.68 -20.08
CA LYS A 213 1.33 8.80 -19.63
C LYS A 213 1.82 9.17 -18.22
N ALA A 214 2.03 10.47 -17.98
CA ALA A 214 2.43 11.00 -16.68
C ALA A 214 1.40 10.71 -15.56
N MET A 215 0.09 10.71 -15.87
CA MET A 215 -0.94 10.37 -14.88
C MET A 215 -1.02 8.87 -14.61
N GLN A 216 -0.76 8.04 -15.62
CA GLN A 216 -0.62 6.59 -15.39
C GLN A 216 0.55 6.31 -14.44
N HIS A 217 1.68 6.98 -14.61
CA HIS A 217 2.80 6.87 -13.67
C HIS A 217 2.45 7.44 -12.28
N ALA A 218 1.93 8.67 -12.22
CA ALA A 218 1.57 9.32 -10.95
C ALA A 218 0.57 8.50 -10.12
N SER A 219 -0.38 7.80 -10.75
CA SER A 219 -1.33 6.94 -10.03
C SER A 219 -0.65 5.85 -9.19
N GLN A 220 0.52 5.36 -9.61
CA GLN A 220 1.29 4.36 -8.88
C GLN A 220 1.94 4.94 -7.62
N LEU A 221 2.17 6.25 -7.59
CA LEU A 221 2.80 6.95 -6.47
C LEU A 221 1.79 7.35 -5.38
N LEU A 222 0.49 7.21 -5.65
CA LEU A 222 -0.58 7.65 -4.76
C LEU A 222 -1.09 6.55 -3.82
N THR A 223 -0.65 5.31 -4.00
CA THR A 223 -1.04 4.19 -3.14
C THR A 223 0.15 3.29 -2.81
N LEU A 224 0.07 2.64 -1.65
CA LEU A 224 0.94 1.54 -1.25
C LEU A 224 0.07 0.31 -1.03
N GLN A 225 0.52 -0.82 -1.55
CA GLN A 225 -0.12 -2.11 -1.30
C GLN A 225 0.70 -2.88 -0.28
N GLY A 226 0.01 -3.45 0.69
CA GLY A 226 0.62 -4.30 1.70
C GLY A 226 -0.33 -5.39 2.16
N ALA A 227 0.22 -6.38 2.85
CA ALA A 227 -0.58 -7.38 3.54
C ALA A 227 0.13 -7.81 4.81
N VAL A 228 -0.64 -8.02 5.88
CA VAL A 228 -0.21 -8.76 7.07
C VAL A 228 -0.75 -10.18 6.95
N ALA A 229 0.12 -11.16 7.13
CA ALA A 229 -0.27 -12.56 7.14
C ALA A 229 -1.02 -12.89 8.43
N HIS A 230 -2.26 -13.35 8.29
CA HIS A 230 -3.14 -13.78 9.39
C HIS A 230 -3.21 -15.31 9.53
N SER A 231 -2.46 -16.02 8.71
CA SER A 231 -2.16 -17.45 8.81
C SER A 231 -0.72 -17.67 8.35
N ASP A 232 -0.15 -18.82 8.64
CA ASP A 232 1.02 -19.27 7.87
C ASP A 232 0.62 -19.44 6.40
N MET A 233 1.53 -19.09 5.50
CA MET A 233 1.34 -19.14 4.05
C MET A 233 2.51 -19.89 3.40
N PRO A 234 2.59 -21.22 3.55
CA PRO A 234 3.57 -22.00 2.80
C PRO A 234 3.26 -21.91 1.30
N LEU A 235 4.24 -22.20 0.42
CA LEU A 235 4.09 -21.96 -1.03
C LEU A 235 2.89 -22.69 -1.65
N GLU A 236 2.56 -23.88 -1.14
CA GLU A 236 1.41 -24.68 -1.53
C GLU A 236 0.06 -24.05 -1.18
N SER A 237 0.00 -23.15 -0.18
CA SER A 237 -1.22 -22.39 0.12
C SER A 237 -1.44 -21.22 -0.84
N GLY A 238 -0.49 -21.02 -1.77
CA GLY A 238 -0.55 -20.03 -2.83
C GLY A 238 -0.39 -18.59 -2.35
N PRO A 239 0.65 -18.21 -1.58
CA PRO A 239 0.97 -16.80 -1.33
C PRO A 239 1.07 -16.00 -2.64
N THR A 240 1.03 -14.67 -2.52
CA THR A 240 1.01 -13.78 -3.67
C THR A 240 2.20 -14.04 -4.60
N ARG A 241 1.91 -14.07 -5.89
CA ARG A 241 2.88 -14.20 -6.98
C ARG A 241 3.25 -12.80 -7.44
N PHE A 242 4.55 -12.52 -7.55
CA PHE A 242 5.08 -11.22 -7.93
C PHE A 242 5.96 -11.35 -9.17
N LEU A 243 6.02 -10.31 -9.99
CA LEU A 243 7.00 -10.20 -11.06
C LEU A 243 7.92 -9.00 -10.80
N PRO A 244 9.07 -9.21 -10.14
CA PRO A 244 9.98 -8.13 -9.77
C PRO A 244 10.37 -7.23 -10.95
N PHE A 245 10.56 -5.94 -10.66
CA PHE A 245 10.85 -4.86 -11.61
C PHE A 245 9.73 -4.52 -12.61
N SER A 246 8.64 -5.31 -12.69
CA SER A 246 7.56 -5.04 -13.64
C SER A 246 6.85 -3.70 -13.42
N GLN A 247 6.92 -3.12 -12.22
CA GLN A 247 6.39 -1.79 -11.92
C GLN A 247 7.14 -0.65 -12.63
N THR A 248 8.42 -0.87 -12.95
CA THR A 248 9.23 0.13 -13.65
C THR A 248 8.88 0.26 -15.13
N PHE A 249 8.03 -0.63 -15.65
CA PHE A 249 7.54 -0.53 -17.02
C PHE A 249 6.41 0.51 -17.12
N GLU A 250 6.69 1.64 -17.79
CA GLU A 250 5.80 2.79 -17.88
C GLU A 250 4.43 2.43 -18.47
N GLU A 251 4.40 1.61 -19.53
CA GLU A 251 3.17 1.26 -20.25
C GLU A 251 2.37 0.13 -19.58
N GLY A 252 2.76 -0.32 -18.39
CA GLY A 252 2.26 -1.60 -17.90
C GLY A 252 0.78 -1.64 -17.50
N TYR A 253 0.09 -0.51 -17.29
CA TYR A 253 -1.38 -0.50 -17.20
C TYR A 253 -2.08 -0.83 -18.52
N MET A 254 -1.38 -0.61 -19.65
CA MET A 254 -1.80 -1.10 -20.96
C MET A 254 -1.35 -2.56 -21.16
N ALA A 255 -0.16 -2.90 -20.67
CA ALA A 255 0.51 -4.15 -21.02
C ALA A 255 -0.01 -5.40 -20.29
N TYR A 256 -0.34 -5.31 -18.99
CA TYR A 256 -0.65 -6.51 -18.20
C TYR A 256 -1.87 -7.31 -18.70
N ARG A 257 -2.73 -6.66 -19.49
CA ARG A 257 -3.95 -7.23 -20.09
C ARG A 257 -3.68 -8.01 -21.38
N LEU A 258 -2.49 -7.86 -21.96
CA LEU A 258 -2.11 -8.49 -23.21
C LEU A 258 -1.66 -9.94 -22.96
N PRO A 259 -2.09 -10.92 -23.79
CA PRO A 259 -1.79 -12.32 -23.59
C PRO A 259 -0.29 -12.61 -23.42
N GLU A 260 0.57 -12.00 -24.22
CA GLU A 260 2.01 -12.25 -24.22
C GLU A 260 2.72 -11.73 -22.95
N PHE A 261 2.14 -10.75 -22.27
CA PHE A 261 2.62 -10.25 -20.97
C PHE A 261 2.13 -11.16 -19.83
N ASN A 262 0.89 -11.63 -19.90
CA ASN A 262 0.36 -12.61 -18.95
C ASN A 262 1.11 -13.95 -19.06
N ASP A 263 1.42 -14.42 -20.27
CA ASP A 263 2.23 -15.63 -20.49
C ASP A 263 3.64 -15.47 -19.91
N TYR A 264 4.23 -14.28 -20.06
CA TYR A 264 5.50 -13.97 -19.43
C TYR A 264 5.39 -13.99 -17.90
N PHE A 265 4.36 -13.37 -17.33
CA PHE A 265 4.10 -13.41 -15.89
C PHE A 265 3.99 -14.85 -15.40
N LEU A 266 3.14 -15.67 -16.01
CA LEU A 266 2.91 -17.07 -15.64
C LEU A 266 4.18 -17.93 -15.66
N LYS A 267 5.16 -17.56 -16.49
CA LYS A 267 6.44 -18.25 -16.61
C LYS A 267 7.50 -17.79 -15.61
N TYR A 268 7.48 -16.53 -15.18
CA TYR A 268 8.58 -15.90 -14.43
C TYR A 268 8.19 -15.28 -13.09
N TRP A 269 6.94 -15.43 -12.64
CA TRP A 269 6.56 -14.98 -11.30
C TRP A 269 7.37 -15.71 -10.23
N VAL A 270 7.56 -15.02 -9.10
CA VAL A 270 8.20 -15.54 -7.88
C VAL A 270 7.24 -15.37 -6.70
N SER A 271 7.45 -16.13 -5.63
CA SER A 271 6.69 -16.01 -4.39
C SER A 271 7.55 -16.45 -3.22
N LEU A 272 7.24 -15.95 -2.02
CA LEU A 272 7.90 -16.35 -0.79
C LEU A 272 6.86 -16.85 0.22
N PRO A 273 7.22 -17.84 1.05
CA PRO A 273 6.38 -18.22 2.17
C PRO A 273 6.36 -17.08 3.21
N LEU A 274 5.21 -16.90 3.86
CA LEU A 274 5.05 -15.96 4.97
C LEU A 274 4.60 -16.73 6.21
N ARG A 275 5.06 -16.30 7.38
CA ARG A 275 4.52 -16.76 8.66
C ARG A 275 3.43 -15.82 9.13
N MET A 276 2.53 -16.31 9.97
CA MET A 276 1.55 -15.44 10.63
C MET A 276 2.27 -14.28 11.36
N GLY A 277 1.87 -13.05 11.04
CA GLY A 277 2.48 -11.82 11.55
C GLY A 277 3.58 -11.22 10.67
N ASP A 278 4.01 -11.90 9.61
CA ASP A 278 4.87 -11.29 8.60
C ASP A 278 4.08 -10.31 7.72
N GLY A 279 4.77 -9.31 7.21
CA GLY A 279 4.26 -8.34 6.24
C GLY A 279 4.89 -8.51 4.86
N VAL A 280 4.14 -8.16 3.82
CA VAL A 280 4.67 -7.96 2.46
C VAL A 280 4.16 -6.63 1.93
N PHE A 281 5.05 -5.83 1.34
CA PHE A 281 4.71 -4.52 0.79
C PHE A 281 5.26 -4.40 -0.62
N PHE A 282 4.47 -3.82 -1.52
CA PHE A 282 4.83 -3.74 -2.93
C PHE A 282 4.22 -2.51 -3.60
N SER A 283 4.86 -2.11 -4.70
CA SER A 283 4.41 -1.02 -5.54
C SER A 283 3.07 -1.40 -6.18
N PRO A 284 2.05 -0.51 -6.21
CA PRO A 284 0.79 -0.79 -6.88
C PRO A 284 0.95 -1.03 -8.40
N GLY A 285 2.06 -0.55 -8.99
CA GLY A 285 2.42 -0.81 -10.38
C GLY A 285 3.01 -2.21 -10.61
N LEU A 286 3.31 -2.99 -9.57
CA LEU A 286 3.90 -4.31 -9.69
C LEU A 286 2.86 -5.29 -10.24
N MET A 287 3.21 -6.02 -11.30
CA MET A 287 2.38 -7.12 -11.77
C MET A 287 2.40 -8.24 -10.74
N HIS A 288 1.23 -8.59 -10.24
CA HIS A 288 1.07 -9.62 -9.21
C HIS A 288 -0.28 -10.33 -9.34
N ALA A 289 -0.42 -11.47 -8.65
CA ALA A 289 -1.66 -12.23 -8.58
C ALA A 289 -1.67 -13.12 -7.33
N ALA A 290 -2.84 -13.34 -6.73
CA ALA A 290 -2.99 -14.40 -5.74
C ALA A 290 -2.68 -15.78 -6.34
N GLY A 291 -1.91 -16.59 -5.61
CA GLY A 291 -1.62 -17.97 -5.98
C GLY A 291 -2.81 -18.91 -5.78
N GLU A 292 -2.74 -20.06 -6.44
CA GLU A 292 -3.66 -21.18 -6.23
C GLU A 292 -3.40 -21.82 -4.87
N ASN A 293 -4.45 -22.04 -4.07
CA ASN A 293 -4.33 -22.78 -2.83
C ASN A 293 -4.49 -24.28 -3.12
N ARG A 294 -3.37 -25.02 -3.07
CA ARG A 294 -3.28 -26.47 -3.34
C ARG A 294 -3.25 -27.32 -2.07
N THR A 295 -3.35 -26.69 -0.90
CA THR A 295 -3.41 -27.40 0.38
C THR A 295 -4.74 -28.12 0.55
N GLN A 296 -4.83 -28.98 1.58
CA GLN A 296 -6.07 -29.64 1.96
C GLN A 296 -6.71 -29.01 3.20
N ASP A 297 -5.94 -28.27 3.99
CA ASP A 297 -6.26 -27.87 5.36
C ASP A 297 -5.86 -26.44 5.73
N VAL A 298 -5.20 -25.69 4.84
CA VAL A 298 -4.78 -24.31 5.12
C VAL A 298 -5.76 -23.31 4.49
N GLU A 299 -6.48 -22.58 5.33
CA GLU A 299 -7.19 -21.37 4.89
C GLU A 299 -6.22 -20.18 4.92
N ARG A 300 -5.70 -19.80 3.75
CA ARG A 300 -4.73 -18.71 3.62
C ARG A 300 -5.40 -17.37 3.90
N SER A 301 -5.13 -16.78 5.06
CA SER A 301 -5.76 -15.52 5.51
C SER A 301 -4.77 -14.36 5.50
N ALA A 302 -5.13 -13.25 4.86
CA ALA A 302 -4.34 -12.02 4.85
C ALA A 302 -5.23 -10.81 5.11
N ASN A 303 -4.77 -9.88 5.94
CA ASN A 303 -5.34 -8.54 6.02
C ASN A 303 -4.59 -7.63 5.03
N LEU A 304 -5.24 -7.34 3.90
CA LEU A 304 -4.69 -6.51 2.84
C LEU A 304 -4.81 -5.04 3.23
N LEU A 305 -3.68 -4.37 3.33
CA LEU A 305 -3.59 -2.95 3.61
C LEU A 305 -3.47 -2.20 2.29
N GLN A 306 -4.46 -1.36 2.00
CA GLN A 306 -4.47 -0.47 0.84
C GLN A 306 -4.37 0.96 1.36
N ILE A 307 -3.17 1.51 1.30
CA ILE A 307 -2.86 2.81 1.90
C ILE A 307 -2.83 3.85 0.78
N SER A 308 -3.51 4.97 0.98
CA SER A 308 -3.55 6.08 0.02
C SER A 308 -2.79 7.28 0.55
N SER A 309 -2.10 8.00 -0.33
CA SER A 309 -1.54 9.32 -0.03
C SER A 309 -2.64 10.29 0.36
N ALA A 310 -2.30 11.29 1.18
CA ALA A 310 -3.12 12.47 1.44
C ALA A 310 -3.67 13.14 0.15
N PHE A 311 -2.96 13.00 -0.97
CA PHE A 311 -3.32 13.60 -2.25
C PHE A 311 -4.15 12.66 -3.15
N GLY A 312 -4.38 11.42 -2.72
CA GLY A 312 -5.10 10.39 -3.47
C GLY A 312 -6.54 10.20 -3.01
N LYS A 313 -7.33 9.52 -3.84
CA LYS A 313 -8.62 8.96 -3.41
C LYS A 313 -8.41 7.54 -2.90
N THR A 314 -8.99 7.21 -1.76
CA THR A 314 -9.06 5.83 -1.26
C THR A 314 -10.03 4.98 -2.08
N MET A 315 -9.87 3.66 -2.03
CA MET A 315 -10.81 2.73 -2.64
C MET A 315 -12.16 2.71 -1.91
N GLU A 316 -12.11 2.84 -0.58
CA GLU A 316 -13.26 2.82 0.31
C GLU A 316 -13.29 4.08 1.18
N THR A 317 -14.49 4.52 1.56
CA THR A 317 -14.65 5.61 2.53
C THR A 317 -14.52 5.05 3.95
N VAL A 318 -13.66 5.66 4.75
CA VAL A 318 -13.52 5.36 6.18
C VAL A 318 -14.00 6.56 6.99
N ASP A 319 -15.03 6.36 7.82
CA ASP A 319 -15.48 7.37 8.76
C ASP A 319 -14.67 7.25 10.07
N SER A 320 -13.82 8.24 10.33
CA SER A 320 -12.94 8.26 11.51
C SER A 320 -13.69 8.45 12.83
N ALA A 321 -14.76 9.26 12.86
CA ALA A 321 -15.47 9.64 14.07
C ALA A 321 -15.94 8.46 14.93
N PRO A 322 -16.69 7.46 14.41
CA PRO A 322 -17.14 6.35 15.24
C PRO A 322 -15.98 5.45 15.70
N LEU A 323 -14.88 5.39 14.94
CA LEU A 323 -13.68 4.65 15.35
C LEU A 323 -12.95 5.37 16.49
N VAL A 324 -12.79 6.69 16.37
CA VAL A 324 -12.22 7.53 17.41
C VAL A 324 -13.06 7.45 18.68
N GLU A 325 -14.38 7.62 18.59
CA GLU A 325 -15.30 7.53 19.72
C GLU A 325 -15.11 6.23 20.51
N LYS A 326 -15.05 5.10 19.81
CA LYS A 326 -14.92 3.77 20.42
C LYS A 326 -13.54 3.50 21.00
N CYS A 327 -12.49 4.10 20.44
CA CYS A 327 -11.11 3.83 20.85
C CYS A 327 -10.53 4.90 21.79
N TRP A 328 -11.18 6.05 21.95
CA TRP A 328 -10.61 7.22 22.63
C TRP A 328 -10.17 6.93 24.07
N ALA A 329 -11.00 6.22 24.85
CA ALA A 329 -10.66 5.88 26.23
C ALA A 329 -9.39 5.01 26.31
N GLY A 330 -9.25 4.03 25.41
CA GLY A 330 -8.05 3.20 25.32
C GLY A 330 -6.84 3.98 24.82
N LEU A 331 -7.03 4.90 23.87
CA LEU A 331 -5.95 5.75 23.38
C LEU A 331 -5.44 6.72 24.46
N ARG A 332 -6.34 7.29 25.27
CA ARG A 332 -5.99 8.10 26.45
C ARG A 332 -5.21 7.29 27.48
N GLU A 333 -5.60 6.04 27.70
CA GLU A 333 -4.88 5.12 28.58
C GLU A 333 -3.44 4.92 28.10
N MET A 334 -3.25 4.65 26.81
CA MET A 334 -1.92 4.51 26.20
C MET A 334 -1.09 5.79 26.29
N TYR A 335 -1.75 6.95 26.26
CA TYR A 335 -1.08 8.26 26.33
C TYR A 335 -0.73 8.71 27.77
N ARG A 336 -1.08 7.97 28.82
CA ARG A 336 -0.82 8.41 30.22
C ARG A 336 0.63 8.81 30.49
N ASP A 337 1.58 8.07 29.90
CA ASP A 337 3.02 8.32 30.03
C ASP A 337 3.56 9.32 28.98
N GLY A 338 2.65 9.92 28.20
CA GLY A 338 2.94 10.87 27.14
C GLY A 338 2.91 10.27 25.75
N LYS A 339 3.49 11.01 24.81
CA LYS A 339 3.56 10.61 23.40
C LYS A 339 4.51 9.42 23.23
N SER A 340 4.02 8.36 22.61
CA SER A 340 4.80 7.22 22.12
C SER A 340 4.57 6.97 20.62
N GLU A 341 5.41 6.14 20.02
CA GLU A 341 5.29 5.70 18.63
C GLU A 341 3.97 4.92 18.40
N GLU A 342 3.50 4.16 19.38
CA GLU A 342 2.23 3.43 19.33
C GLU A 342 1.03 4.37 19.28
N VAL A 343 1.01 5.41 20.12
CA VAL A 343 -0.04 6.42 20.11
C VAL A 343 -0.09 7.14 18.77
N GLU A 344 1.08 7.57 18.26
CA GLU A 344 1.14 8.24 16.95
C GLU A 344 0.77 7.29 15.80
N ALA A 345 1.09 6.00 15.90
CA ALA A 345 0.69 5.02 14.90
C ALA A 345 -0.82 4.91 14.79
N PHE A 346 -1.52 4.84 15.92
CA PHE A 346 -2.98 4.79 15.92
C PHE A 346 -3.61 6.08 15.40
N VAL A 347 -3.13 7.25 15.86
CA VAL A 347 -3.61 8.56 15.39
C VAL A 347 -3.44 8.69 13.87
N ALA A 348 -2.27 8.31 13.34
CA ALA A 348 -1.98 8.37 11.92
C ALA A 348 -2.85 7.39 11.10
N ALA A 349 -3.17 6.22 11.66
CA ALA A 349 -4.03 5.24 10.99
C ALA A 349 -5.51 5.67 10.95
N VAL A 350 -6.06 6.16 12.06
CA VAL A 350 -7.52 6.37 12.20
C VAL A 350 -8.00 7.71 11.64
N ALA A 351 -7.26 8.80 11.82
CA ALA A 351 -7.73 10.16 11.56
C ALA A 351 -7.19 10.79 10.27
N GLU A 352 -7.97 11.68 9.65
CA GLU A 352 -7.55 12.45 8.46
C GLU A 352 -6.43 13.43 8.82
N GLY A 353 -5.24 13.23 8.24
CA GLY A 353 -4.07 14.09 8.48
C GLY A 353 -3.92 15.26 7.52
N TYR A 354 -4.69 15.26 6.42
CA TYR A 354 -4.65 16.34 5.43
C TYR A 354 -5.90 17.22 5.62
N PRO A 355 -5.75 18.53 5.89
CA PRO A 355 -6.88 19.38 6.27
C PRO A 355 -7.79 19.76 5.09
N PHE A 356 -7.52 19.26 3.88
CA PHE A 356 -8.28 19.56 2.67
C PHE A 356 -9.00 18.31 2.13
N PRO A 357 -10.17 18.48 1.50
CA PRO A 357 -10.89 19.74 1.27
C PRO A 357 -11.51 20.32 2.56
N THR A 358 -11.62 21.65 2.62
CA THR A 358 -12.27 22.37 3.72
C THR A 358 -12.80 23.73 3.23
N ASN A 359 -13.71 24.35 3.98
CA ASN A 359 -14.19 25.70 3.73
C ASN A 359 -13.28 26.70 4.46
N LEU A 360 -12.43 27.42 3.71
CA LEU A 360 -11.45 28.36 4.27
C LEU A 360 -12.08 29.65 4.85
N ASP A 361 -13.31 29.99 4.47
CA ASP A 361 -14.04 31.13 5.06
C ASP A 361 -14.45 30.84 6.50
N ARG A 362 -14.74 29.56 6.80
CA ARG A 362 -15.13 29.07 8.13
C ARG A 362 -13.96 28.50 8.92
N ARG A 363 -12.98 27.93 8.23
CA ARG A 363 -11.78 27.32 8.80
C ARG A 363 -10.56 28.02 8.22
N PRO A 364 -10.23 29.26 8.67
CA PRO A 364 -9.00 29.92 8.25
C PRO A 364 -7.77 29.21 8.83
N PRO A 365 -6.58 29.41 8.24
CA PRO A 365 -5.32 28.92 8.83
C PRO A 365 -5.16 29.36 10.29
N ALA A 366 -4.59 28.49 11.11
CA ALA A 366 -4.23 28.85 12.48
C ALA A 366 -3.15 29.96 12.49
N PRO A 367 -3.08 30.81 13.54
CA PRO A 367 -2.02 31.81 13.66
C PRO A 367 -0.62 31.17 13.52
N GLY A 368 0.16 31.62 12.53
CA GLY A 368 1.50 31.07 12.24
C GLY A 368 1.52 29.82 11.35
N GLY A 369 0.37 29.35 10.87
CA GLY A 369 0.24 28.24 9.93
C GLY A 369 -0.27 28.66 8.55
N MET A 370 -0.10 27.76 7.56
CA MET A 370 -0.61 27.94 6.19
C MET A 370 -1.91 27.17 5.90
N ALA A 371 -2.37 26.35 6.86
CA ALA A 371 -3.59 25.55 6.74
C ALA A 371 -4.32 25.42 8.10
N PRO A 372 -5.61 25.03 8.10
CA PRO A 372 -6.36 24.71 9.32
C PRO A 372 -5.87 23.41 9.98
N GLU A 373 -6.25 23.16 11.23
CA GLU A 373 -5.98 21.89 11.94
C GLU A 373 -6.59 20.68 11.19
N SER A 374 -5.88 19.56 11.13
CA SER A 374 -6.42 18.28 10.66
C SER A 374 -7.15 17.51 11.77
N GLU A 375 -7.81 16.38 11.45
CA GLU A 375 -8.36 15.50 12.49
C GLU A 375 -7.23 14.94 13.37
N GLN A 376 -6.08 14.59 12.77
CA GLN A 376 -4.91 14.12 13.54
C GLN A 376 -4.40 15.18 14.53
N ASP A 377 -4.40 16.46 14.15
CA ASP A 377 -3.99 17.55 15.05
C ASP A 377 -4.95 17.70 16.24
N ILE A 378 -6.26 17.56 15.97
CA ILE A 378 -7.29 17.57 17.02
C ILE A 378 -7.10 16.42 17.99
N LEU A 379 -6.86 15.20 17.49
CA LEU A 379 -6.61 14.04 18.36
C LEU A 379 -5.35 14.27 19.22
N ARG A 380 -4.24 14.73 18.63
CA ARG A 380 -3.01 15.04 19.40
C ARG A 380 -3.26 16.09 20.47
N ARG A 381 -4.00 17.15 20.14
CA ARG A 381 -4.37 18.22 21.09
C ARG A 381 -5.26 17.68 22.21
N GLY A 382 -6.28 16.89 21.86
CA GLY A 382 -7.19 16.28 22.83
C GLY A 382 -6.50 15.31 23.79
N LEU A 383 -5.50 14.56 23.33
CA LEU A 383 -4.68 13.71 24.20
C LEU A 383 -3.84 14.55 25.17
N LYS A 384 -3.16 15.59 24.66
CA LYS A 384 -2.33 16.49 25.47
C LYS A 384 -3.14 17.27 26.52
N GLU A 385 -4.35 17.67 26.18
CA GLU A 385 -5.26 18.42 27.05
C GLU A 385 -6.18 17.52 27.89
N ASP A 386 -6.01 16.18 27.81
CA ASP A 386 -6.76 15.16 28.54
C ASP A 386 -8.30 15.24 28.35
N TRP A 387 -8.74 15.52 27.13
CA TRP A 387 -10.15 15.67 26.76
C TRP A 387 -10.99 14.42 27.03
N SER A 388 -12.24 14.60 27.44
CA SER A 388 -13.22 13.51 27.48
C SER A 388 -13.52 12.98 26.06
N THR A 389 -14.17 11.81 25.96
CA THR A 389 -14.65 11.31 24.67
C THR A 389 -15.63 12.30 24.05
N GLU A 390 -16.50 12.91 24.88
CA GLU A 390 -17.45 13.91 24.45
C GLU A 390 -16.76 15.14 23.85
N ASP A 391 -15.71 15.65 24.49
CA ASP A 391 -14.97 16.83 24.03
C ASP A 391 -14.30 16.60 22.66
N VAL A 392 -13.62 15.47 22.47
CA VAL A 392 -12.97 15.17 21.17
C VAL A 392 -14.01 14.98 20.07
N MET A 393 -15.16 14.37 20.39
CA MET A 393 -16.23 14.16 19.43
C MET A 393 -16.92 15.47 19.04
N VAL A 394 -17.09 16.41 19.98
CA VAL A 394 -17.54 17.78 19.69
C VAL A 394 -16.55 18.50 18.77
N ALA A 395 -15.25 18.39 19.03
CA ALA A 395 -14.23 19.01 18.18
C ALA A 395 -14.20 18.43 16.75
N LEU A 396 -14.29 17.11 16.60
CA LEU A 396 -14.38 16.44 15.31
C LEU A 396 -15.67 16.81 14.55
N ALA A 397 -16.82 16.83 15.24
CA ALA A 397 -18.08 17.25 14.64
C ALA A 397 -18.01 18.71 14.16
N LYS A 398 -17.38 19.59 14.95
CA LYS A 398 -17.19 20.99 14.60
C LYS A 398 -16.38 21.15 13.31
N ILE A 399 -15.24 20.47 13.16
CA ILE A 399 -14.47 20.62 11.91
C ILE A 399 -15.20 20.07 10.70
N ARG A 400 -15.99 19.01 10.84
CA ARG A 400 -16.79 18.46 9.74
C ARG A 400 -17.89 19.42 9.32
N GLU A 401 -18.56 20.05 10.27
CA GLU A 401 -19.59 21.06 10.00
C GLU A 401 -18.98 22.33 9.38
N ASP A 402 -17.90 22.83 9.98
CA ASP A 402 -17.21 24.04 9.51
C ASP A 402 -16.53 23.82 8.15
N SER A 403 -16.28 22.57 7.73
CA SER A 403 -15.74 22.25 6.40
C SER A 403 -16.79 22.22 5.28
N LYS A 404 -18.09 22.23 5.62
CA LYS A 404 -19.17 22.26 4.63
C LYS A 404 -19.28 23.66 3.99
N VAL A 405 -19.77 23.67 2.75
CA VAL A 405 -20.04 24.89 1.97
C VAL A 405 -21.24 25.63 2.55
#